data_AF-A0A523T0S9-F1
#
_entry.id   AF-A0A523T0S9-F1
#
_cell.length_a   1.000
_cell.length_b   1.000
_cell.length_c   1.000
_cell.angle_alpha   90.00
_cell.angle_beta   90.00
_cell.angle_gamma   90.00
#
_symmetry.space_group_name_H-M   'P 1'
#
loop_
_entity.id
_entity.type
_entity.pdbx_description
1 polymer ?
#
loop_
_entity_poly.entity_id
_entity_poly.type
_entity_poly.pdbx_seq_one_letter_code
_entity_poly.pdbx_strand_id
1 'polypeptide(L)'
;MQRWPGIRMCFGAKLQYKLPDNPPFEWVSILLDGVEIMLANKQTAQGWYTDAVKSADTPTNCIIYIYVENTEALYGRIKDKAKVVMKPADQYYGMRELVIEDPFGFVLIFAEAIE
;
A
#
# COMPACT_ATOMS: atom_id res chain seq x y z
N MET A 1 15.66 4.39 -18.98
CA MET A 1 15.77 5.34 -17.85
C MET A 1 14.36 5.63 -17.35
N GLN A 2 13.84 4.77 -16.47
CA GLN A 2 12.46 4.84 -16.01
C GLN A 2 12.41 5.90 -14.89
N ARG A 3 11.92 7.10 -15.21
CA ARG A 3 11.63 8.12 -14.20
C ARG A 3 10.51 7.60 -13.31
N TRP A 4 10.80 7.38 -12.03
CA TRP A 4 9.76 7.10 -11.03
C TRP A 4 8.91 8.36 -10.90
N PRO A 5 7.62 8.35 -11.31
CA PRO A 5 6.75 9.49 -11.06
C PRO A 5 6.64 9.58 -9.53
N GLY A 6 7.06 10.71 -8.97
CA GLY A 6 7.20 10.91 -7.53
C GLY A 6 6.04 10.27 -6.77
N ILE A 7 6.38 9.38 -5.83
CA ILE A 7 5.41 8.61 -5.05
C ILE A 7 4.47 9.61 -4.37
N ARG A 8 3.26 9.77 -4.91
CA ARG A 8 2.23 10.60 -4.29
C ARG A 8 1.54 9.70 -3.29
N MET A 9 1.96 9.80 -2.03
CA MET A 9 1.39 9.03 -0.93
C MET A 9 -0.12 9.25 -0.91
N CYS A 10 -0.86 8.22 -1.31
CA CYS A 10 -2.30 8.16 -1.10
C CYS A 10 -2.54 7.87 0.40
N PHE A 11 -3.77 7.98 0.87
CA PHE A 11 -4.16 7.63 2.26
C PHE A 11 -3.68 8.56 3.39
N GLY A 12 -2.98 9.67 3.11
CA GLY A 12 -2.51 10.58 4.16
C GLY A 12 -1.26 10.09 4.91
N ALA A 13 -0.60 9.04 4.38
CA ALA A 13 0.65 8.54 4.92
C ALA A 13 1.74 9.62 4.89
N LYS A 14 2.53 9.69 5.97
CA LYS A 14 3.64 10.63 6.13
C LYS A 14 4.96 9.93 5.91
N LEU A 15 5.87 10.54 5.14
CA LEU A 15 7.25 10.05 5.02
C LEU A 15 7.99 10.28 6.34
N GLN A 16 8.49 9.21 6.96
CA GLN A 16 9.28 9.27 8.21
C GLN A 16 10.77 9.24 7.93
N TYR A 17 11.21 8.23 7.17
CA TYR A 17 12.62 8.05 6.80
C TYR A 17 12.75 7.79 5.30
N LYS A 18 13.92 8.13 4.78
CA LYS A 18 14.31 7.88 3.39
C LYS A 18 15.81 7.66 3.32
N LEU A 19 16.22 6.83 2.37
CA LEU A 19 17.62 6.67 2.00
C LEU A 19 17.71 6.36 0.50
N PRO A 20 18.59 7.03 -0.26
CA PRO A 20 19.32 8.26 0.08
C PRO A 20 18.38 9.47 0.31
N ASP A 21 18.92 10.62 0.72
CA ASP A 21 18.12 11.82 0.99
C ASP A 21 17.38 12.36 -0.25
N ASN A 22 17.86 12.05 -1.44
CA ASN A 22 17.29 12.48 -2.72
C ASN A 22 16.96 11.27 -3.60
N PRO A 23 15.87 11.33 -4.40
CA PRO A 23 15.53 10.24 -5.31
C PRO A 23 16.65 9.92 -6.32
N PRO A 24 16.74 8.66 -6.82
CA PRO A 24 15.85 7.54 -6.49
C PRO A 24 16.12 6.96 -5.10
N PHE A 25 15.07 6.71 -4.32
CA PHE A 25 15.20 6.12 -2.99
C PHE A 25 15.46 4.61 -3.09
N GLU A 26 16.41 4.14 -2.29
CA GLU A 26 16.64 2.72 -2.04
C GLU A 26 15.61 2.16 -1.08
N TRP A 27 15.21 2.93 -0.07
CA TRP A 27 14.06 2.62 0.76
C TRP A 27 13.48 3.86 1.43
N VAL A 28 12.23 3.74 1.86
CA VAL A 28 11.50 4.73 2.64
C VAL A 28 10.69 4.06 3.73
N SER A 29 10.50 4.77 4.83
CA SER A 29 9.49 4.45 5.83
C SER A 29 8.34 5.45 5.72
N ILE A 30 7.12 4.93 5.72
CA ILE A 30 5.89 5.72 5.78
C ILE A 30 5.12 5.38 7.04
N LEU A 31 4.55 6.40 7.70
CA LEU A 31 3.66 6.23 8.83
C LEU A 31 2.23 6.51 8.37
N LEU A 32 1.34 5.54 8.56
CA LEU A 32 -0.10 5.66 8.34
C LEU A 32 -0.82 5.29 9.63
N ASP A 33 -1.47 6.27 10.27
CA ASP A 33 -2.28 6.10 11.47
C ASP A 33 -1.65 5.24 12.58
N GLY A 34 -0.34 5.45 12.81
CA GLY A 34 0.43 4.75 13.84
C GLY A 34 1.12 3.46 13.37
N VAL A 35 0.84 3.00 12.16
CA VAL A 35 1.52 1.85 11.54
C VAL A 35 2.65 2.33 10.64
N GLU A 36 3.87 1.87 10.92
CA GLU A 36 5.04 2.13 10.08
C GLU A 36 5.17 1.04 9.01
N ILE A 37 5.25 1.45 7.74
CA ILE A 37 5.42 0.57 6.59
C ILE A 37 6.73 0.93 5.90
N MET A 38 7.62 -0.06 5.78
CA MET A 38 8.85 0.07 5.01
C MET A 38 8.59 -0.32 3.55
N LEU A 39 8.95 0.56 2.62
CA LEU A 39 8.97 0.28 1.19
C LEU A 39 10.42 0.35 0.71
N ALA A 40 10.91 -0.74 0.13
CA ALA A 40 12.29 -0.82 -0.35
C ALA A 40 12.33 -1.17 -1.84
N ASN A 41 13.32 -0.63 -2.54
CA ASN A 41 13.69 -1.09 -3.86
C ASN A 41 14.04 -2.58 -3.78
N LYS A 42 13.53 -3.37 -4.72
CA LYS A 42 13.74 -4.82 -4.76
C LYS A 42 15.22 -5.22 -4.67
N GLN A 43 16.11 -4.55 -5.39
CA GLN A 43 17.53 -4.90 -5.43
C GLN A 43 18.20 -4.62 -4.08
N THR A 44 17.88 -3.47 -3.47
CA THR A 44 18.34 -3.12 -2.13
C THR A 44 17.83 -4.15 -1.11
N ALA A 45 16.52 -4.45 -1.14
CA ALA A 45 15.90 -5.43 -0.25
C ALA A 45 16.51 -6.83 -0.38
N GLN A 46 16.81 -7.27 -1.60
CA GLN A 46 17.47 -8.56 -1.85
C GLN A 46 18.86 -8.65 -1.20
N GLY A 47 19.58 -7.52 -1.12
CA GLY A 47 20.87 -7.45 -0.46
C GLY A 47 20.82 -7.62 1.07
N TRP A 48 19.69 -7.35 1.71
CA TRP A 48 19.56 -7.40 3.17
C TRP A 48 19.29 -8.79 3.73
N TYR A 49 18.48 -9.60 3.03
CA TYR A 49 17.94 -10.85 3.59
C TYR A 49 18.66 -12.12 3.12
N THR A 50 19.81 -11.99 2.45
CA THR A 50 20.63 -13.08 1.88
C THR A 50 19.88 -13.94 0.84
N ASP A 51 20.56 -14.89 0.21
CA ASP A 51 19.94 -15.82 -0.76
C ASP A 51 18.82 -16.69 -0.16
N ALA A 52 18.66 -16.70 1.16
CA ALA A 52 17.61 -17.43 1.88
C ALA A 52 16.21 -16.84 1.63
N VAL A 53 16.11 -15.54 1.31
CA VAL A 53 14.84 -14.87 1.00
C VAL A 53 14.95 -14.20 -0.36
N LYS A 54 14.34 -14.83 -1.38
CA LYS A 54 14.30 -14.29 -2.73
C LYS A 54 13.09 -13.39 -2.92
N SER A 55 13.33 -12.14 -3.28
CA SER A 55 12.29 -11.22 -3.72
C SER A 55 11.76 -11.70 -5.07
N ALA A 56 10.45 -12.02 -5.12
CA ALA A 56 9.82 -12.53 -6.32
C ALA A 56 9.95 -11.57 -7.52
N ASP A 57 10.08 -12.11 -8.73
CA ASP A 57 10.09 -11.34 -9.99
C ASP A 57 8.71 -10.84 -10.38
N THR A 58 7.68 -11.57 -9.99
CA THR A 58 6.28 -11.18 -10.12
C THR A 58 5.77 -10.64 -8.79
N PRO A 59 4.97 -9.55 -8.78
CA PRO A 59 4.28 -9.12 -7.58
C PRO A 59 3.55 -10.31 -6.95
N THR A 60 3.73 -10.50 -5.65
CA THR A 60 3.05 -11.56 -4.93
C THR A 60 1.55 -11.25 -4.91
N ASN A 61 0.69 -12.28 -4.94
CA ASN A 61 -0.74 -12.17 -4.61
C ASN A 61 -0.91 -11.92 -3.10
N CYS A 62 -0.28 -10.87 -2.58
CA CYS A 62 -0.41 -10.46 -1.20
C CYS A 62 -1.69 -9.64 -1.09
N ILE A 63 -2.59 -10.13 -0.25
CA ILE A 63 -3.80 -9.42 0.14
C ILE A 63 -3.53 -8.87 1.54
N ILE A 64 -3.61 -7.55 1.69
CA ILE A 64 -3.50 -6.89 2.99
C ILE A 64 -4.89 -6.44 3.40
N TYR A 65 -5.36 -6.93 4.56
CA TYR A 65 -6.65 -6.59 5.14
C TYR A 65 -6.47 -5.57 6.26
N ILE A 66 -7.04 -4.39 6.11
CA ILE A 66 -6.78 -3.21 6.96
C ILE A 66 -8.12 -2.69 7.48
N TYR A 67 -8.26 -2.59 8.80
CA TYR A 67 -9.42 -1.95 9.40
C TYR A 67 -9.33 -0.43 9.27
N VAL A 68 -10.45 0.20 8.90
CA VAL A 68 -10.58 1.65 8.78
C VAL A 68 -11.89 2.11 9.40
N GLU A 69 -11.93 3.36 9.87
CA GLU A 69 -13.14 3.93 10.48
C GLU A 69 -14.26 4.20 9.46
N ASN A 70 -13.90 4.52 8.21
CA ASN A 70 -14.89 4.88 7.19
C ASN A 70 -14.40 4.60 5.76
N THR A 71 -14.93 3.53 5.18
CA THR A 71 -14.59 3.05 3.83
C THR A 71 -15.11 3.98 2.71
N GLU A 72 -16.27 4.61 2.89
CA GLU A 72 -16.86 5.52 1.90
C GLU A 72 -16.04 6.82 1.77
N ALA A 73 -15.69 7.42 2.89
CA ALA A 73 -14.84 8.60 2.94
C ALA A 73 -13.46 8.28 2.35
N LEU A 74 -12.91 7.10 2.64
CA LEU A 74 -11.67 6.64 2.05
C LEU A 74 -11.78 6.49 0.53
N TYR A 75 -12.81 5.79 0.04
CA TYR A 75 -13.09 5.60 -1.37
C TYR A 75 -13.15 6.94 -2.12
N GLY A 76 -13.86 7.93 -1.57
CA GLY A 76 -13.94 9.28 -2.15
C GLY A 76 -12.58 9.94 -2.38
N ARG A 77 -11.58 9.68 -1.52
CA ARG A 77 -10.22 10.25 -1.62
C ARG A 77 -9.31 9.57 -2.64
N ILE A 78 -9.58 8.29 -2.95
CA ILE A 78 -8.62 7.42 -3.66
C ILE A 78 -9.15 6.85 -4.98
N LYS A 79 -10.46 6.88 -5.24
CA LYS A 79 -11.09 6.24 -6.41
C LYS A 79 -10.48 6.61 -7.77
N ASP A 80 -9.88 7.80 -7.88
CA ASP A 80 -9.26 8.32 -9.10
C ASP A 80 -7.72 8.14 -9.12
N LYS A 81 -7.15 7.53 -8.08
CA LYS A 81 -5.69 7.37 -7.87
C LYS A 81 -5.22 5.92 -7.85
N ALA A 82 -6.13 4.97 -7.68
CA ALA A 82 -5.87 3.54 -7.66
C ALA A 82 -6.94 2.80 -8.46
N LYS A 83 -6.65 1.56 -8.88
CA LYS A 83 -7.62 0.72 -9.57
C LYS A 83 -8.61 0.18 -8.54
N VAL A 84 -9.85 0.63 -8.61
CA VAL A 84 -10.93 0.13 -7.74
C VAL A 84 -11.36 -1.25 -8.24
N VAL A 85 -11.18 -2.27 -7.41
CA VAL A 85 -11.60 -3.66 -7.69
C VAL A 85 -13.03 -3.88 -7.19
N MET A 86 -13.36 -3.37 -6.01
CA MET A 86 -14.70 -3.40 -5.43
C MET A 86 -14.96 -2.07 -4.72
N LYS A 87 -16.04 -1.37 -5.08
CA LYS A 87 -16.51 -0.18 -4.35
C LYS A 87 -16.94 -0.57 -2.93
N PRO A 88 -17.06 0.38 -1.97
CA PRO A 88 -17.57 0.07 -0.64
C PRO A 88 -18.89 -0.71 -0.72
N ALA A 89 -18.91 -1.89 -0.11
CA ALA A 89 -20.06 -2.78 -0.14
C ALA A 89 -20.18 -3.59 1.16
N ASP A 90 -21.41 -3.71 1.65
CA ASP A 90 -21.73 -4.48 2.85
C ASP A 90 -21.59 -5.99 2.58
N GLN A 91 -20.89 -6.65 3.49
CA GLN A 91 -20.64 -8.08 3.47
C GLN A 91 -21.54 -8.78 4.49
N TYR A 92 -21.89 -10.03 4.22
CA TYR A 92 -22.83 -10.82 5.04
C TYR A 92 -22.38 -11.04 6.49
N TYR A 93 -21.11 -10.76 6.80
CA TYR A 93 -20.49 -10.92 8.12
C TYR A 93 -20.30 -9.59 8.88
N GLY A 94 -21.08 -8.55 8.54
CA GLY A 94 -21.12 -7.31 9.31
C GLY A 94 -19.96 -6.34 9.04
N MET A 95 -19.34 -6.44 7.86
CA MET A 95 -18.27 -5.54 7.44
C MET A 95 -18.68 -4.80 6.17
N ARG A 96 -18.32 -3.53 6.03
CA ARG A 96 -18.29 -2.82 4.76
C ARG A 96 -16.87 -2.87 4.23
N GLU A 97 -16.69 -3.29 2.98
CA GLU A 97 -15.35 -3.47 2.40
C GLU A 97 -15.16 -2.69 1.10
N LEU A 98 -13.97 -2.11 0.96
CA LEU A 98 -13.44 -1.48 -0.24
C LEU A 98 -12.20 -2.26 -0.69
N VAL A 99 -12.15 -2.70 -1.95
CA VAL A 99 -10.98 -3.41 -2.50
C VAL A 99 -10.35 -2.58 -3.60
N ILE A 100 -9.05 -2.38 -3.52
CA ILE A 100 -8.25 -1.73 -4.56
C ILE A 100 -7.04 -2.56 -4.94
N GLU A 101 -6.54 -2.31 -6.14
CA GLU A 101 -5.20 -2.71 -6.57
C GLU A 101 -4.34 -1.46 -6.67
N ASP A 102 -3.20 -1.45 -5.97
CA ASP A 102 -2.26 -0.33 -6.00
C ASP A 102 -1.40 -0.36 -7.29
N PRO A 103 -0.66 0.72 -7.60
CA PRO A 103 0.20 0.77 -8.80
C PRO A 103 1.32 -0.27 -8.84
N PHE A 104 1.60 -0.97 -7.74
CA PHE A 104 2.63 -2.01 -7.64
C PHE A 104 2.05 -3.42 -7.73
N GLY A 105 0.73 -3.56 -7.85
CA GLY A 105 0.02 -4.84 -8.00
C GLY A 105 -0.40 -5.50 -6.68
N PHE A 106 -0.32 -4.79 -5.55
CA PHE A 106 -0.84 -5.30 -4.28
C PHE A 106 -2.36 -5.13 -4.21
N VAL A 107 -3.04 -6.15 -3.69
CA VAL A 107 -4.47 -6.06 -3.40
C VAL A 107 -4.64 -5.63 -1.95
N LEU A 108 -5.30 -4.50 -1.74
CA LEU A 108 -5.59 -3.96 -0.42
C LEU A 108 -7.11 -4.02 -0.18
N ILE A 109 -7.50 -4.60 0.95
CA ILE A 109 -8.89 -4.66 1.43
C ILE A 109 -8.97 -3.72 2.63
N PHE A 110 -9.81 -2.69 2.53
CA PHE A 110 -10.13 -1.80 3.63
C PHE A 110 -11.51 -2.15 4.17
N ALA A 111 -11.59 -2.40 5.47
CA ALA A 111 -12.79 -2.91 6.10
C ALA A 111 -13.25 -2.04 7.27
N GLU A 112 -14.53 -1.72 7.30
CA GLU A 112 -15.21 -0.97 8.36
C GLU A 112 -16.25 -1.89 8.99
N ALA A 113 -16.26 -2.01 10.32
CA ALA A 113 -17.29 -2.77 11.01
C ALA A 113 -18.62 -2.01 10.94
N ILE A 114 -19.70 -2.71 10.58
CA ILE A 114 -21.05 -2.14 10.52
C ILE A 114 -21.75 -2.53 11.83
N GLU A 115 -22.06 -1.54 12.66
CA GLU A 115 -22.92 -1.71 13.84
C GLU A 115 -24.41 -1.74 13.48
#